data_AF-A0A925Q587-F1
#
_entry.id   AF-A0A925Q587-F1
#
_cell.length_a   1.000
_cell.length_b   1.000
_cell.length_c   1.000
_cell.angle_alpha   90.00
_cell.angle_beta   90.00
_cell.angle_gamma   90.00
#
_symmetry.space_group_name_H-M   'P 1'
#
loop_
_entity.id
_entity.type
_entity.pdbx_description
1 polymer ?
#
loop_
_entity_poly.entity_id
_entity_poly.type
_entity_poly.pdbx_seq_one_letter_code
_entity_poly.pdbx_strand_id
1 'polypeptide(L)'
;MDAPAGLLPLTRPLMTGEVLDAAFRLFRAGLLRCLPYSGLAVLAILFPTFYSTFLAAAMSGDNAFVVPHLNVAVYGVFFVFLAFLLGVITLRLQAIARGDRPSFRREVGTAFLRWPLALVATSGAIGLPALLALVATLDFGSRFVVVLVFAVPVLWPTSLLILALPAYWCDRLGPFAAIVRAVSLSRRRSWRMLGALLATTCMVSAFYVLSAIVAALLSQLIGAADLFLIAAVSSMLSLVIGALGVPFIVAVLIVAYEDLKRRADERREVQA
;
A
#
# COMPACT_ATOMS: atom_id res chain seq x y z
N MET A 1 -6.34 -15.49 -29.09
CA MET A 1 -6.20 -14.75 -27.82
C MET A 1 -5.86 -15.77 -26.77
N ASP A 2 -4.58 -16.10 -26.66
CA ASP A 2 -4.10 -17.18 -25.82
C ASP A 2 -4.27 -16.78 -24.35
N ALA A 3 -4.84 -17.71 -23.57
CA ALA A 3 -5.05 -17.51 -22.15
C ALA A 3 -3.71 -17.17 -21.48
N PRO A 4 -3.63 -16.13 -20.63
CA PRO A 4 -2.40 -15.86 -19.90
C PRO A 4 -2.12 -17.06 -19.00
N ALA A 5 -1.01 -17.75 -19.27
CA ALA A 5 -0.46 -18.75 -18.37
C ALA A 5 -0.43 -18.16 -16.95
N GLY A 6 -1.05 -18.86 -15.98
CA GLY A 6 -1.05 -18.44 -14.59
C GLY A 6 0.38 -18.17 -14.12
N LEU A 7 0.63 -16.94 -13.68
CA LEU A 7 1.94 -16.52 -13.12
C LEU A 7 2.22 -17.20 -11.77
N LEU A 8 1.19 -17.75 -11.15
CA LEU A 8 1.23 -18.54 -9.92
C LEU A 8 0.49 -19.88 -10.14
N PRO A 9 0.92 -20.98 -9.49
CA PRO A 9 1.94 -21.06 -8.44
C PRO A 9 3.39 -21.02 -8.95
N LEU A 10 4.31 -20.53 -8.11
CA LEU A 10 5.74 -20.49 -8.42
C LEU A 10 6.31 -21.92 -8.43
N THR A 11 7.04 -22.26 -9.50
CA THR A 11 7.68 -23.58 -9.65
C THR A 11 8.97 -23.71 -8.85
N ARG A 12 9.66 -22.60 -8.56
CA ARG A 12 10.92 -22.55 -7.82
C ARG A 12 10.99 -21.31 -6.90
N PRO A 13 11.83 -21.32 -5.85
CA PRO A 13 12.05 -20.16 -5.00
C PRO A 13 12.85 -19.10 -5.79
N LEU A 14 12.34 -17.88 -5.82
CA LEU A 14 12.84 -16.81 -6.69
C LEU A 14 14.04 -16.07 -6.05
N MET A 15 14.93 -15.53 -6.86
CA MET A 15 15.88 -14.50 -6.42
C MET A 15 15.16 -13.15 -6.27
N THR A 16 15.69 -12.22 -5.46
CA THR A 16 15.03 -10.94 -5.17
C THR A 16 14.71 -10.14 -6.45
N GLY A 17 15.58 -10.19 -7.46
CA GLY A 17 15.32 -9.56 -8.76
C GLY A 17 14.20 -10.26 -9.58
N GLU A 18 14.10 -11.59 -9.48
CA GLU A 18 13.03 -12.34 -10.16
C GLU A 18 11.66 -12.11 -9.50
N VAL A 19 11.61 -11.87 -8.18
CA VAL A 19 10.39 -11.44 -7.48
C VAL A 19 9.89 -10.12 -8.07
N LEU A 20 10.79 -9.17 -8.32
CA LEU A 20 10.42 -7.87 -8.87
C LEU A 20 9.98 -7.96 -10.34
N ASP A 21 10.63 -8.80 -11.16
CA ASP A 21 10.19 -9.07 -12.54
C ASP A 21 8.80 -9.75 -12.56
N ALA A 22 8.59 -10.77 -11.73
CA ALA A 22 7.29 -11.44 -11.61
C ALA A 22 6.19 -10.48 -11.12
N ALA A 23 6.51 -9.60 -10.16
CA ALA A 23 5.60 -8.57 -9.68
C ALA A 23 5.28 -7.55 -10.78
N PHE A 24 6.26 -7.16 -11.59
CA PHE A 24 6.05 -6.24 -12.72
C PHE A 24 5.17 -6.87 -13.80
N ARG A 25 5.37 -8.15 -14.12
CA ARG A 25 4.49 -8.89 -15.05
C ARG A 25 3.06 -8.96 -14.54
N LEU A 26 2.89 -9.27 -13.25
CA LEU A 26 1.57 -9.30 -12.62
C LEU A 26 0.91 -7.91 -12.61
N PHE A 27 1.68 -6.88 -12.27
CA PHE A 27 1.23 -5.49 -12.33
C PHE A 27 0.76 -5.13 -13.74
N ARG A 28 1.56 -5.40 -14.78
CA ARG A 28 1.21 -5.12 -16.17
C ARG A 28 -0.07 -5.87 -16.61
N ALA A 29 -0.24 -7.11 -16.19
CA ALA A 29 -1.44 -7.91 -16.48
C ALA A 29 -2.69 -7.40 -15.74
N GLY A 30 -2.51 -6.84 -14.54
CA GLY A 30 -3.60 -6.34 -13.69
C GLY A 30 -3.92 -4.86 -13.82
N LEU A 31 -3.02 -4.06 -14.40
CA LEU A 31 -3.02 -2.60 -14.32
C LEU A 31 -4.36 -1.99 -14.72
N LEU A 32 -4.79 -2.24 -15.96
CA LEU A 32 -6.02 -1.65 -16.51
C LEU A 32 -7.28 -2.04 -15.70
N ARG A 33 -7.29 -3.24 -15.11
CA ARG A 33 -8.43 -3.74 -14.34
C ARG A 33 -8.44 -3.28 -12.89
N CYS A 34 -7.30 -2.85 -12.36
CA CYS A 34 -7.13 -2.36 -11.00
C CYS A 34 -7.15 -0.83 -10.92
N LEU A 35 -6.83 -0.14 -12.03
CA LEU A 35 -6.76 1.32 -12.13
C LEU A 35 -7.97 2.08 -11.55
N PRO A 36 -9.24 1.70 -11.83
CA PRO A 36 -10.37 2.44 -11.25
C PRO A 36 -10.43 2.30 -9.72
N TYR A 37 -10.08 1.13 -9.18
CA TYR A 37 -10.07 0.90 -7.73
C TYR A 37 -8.89 1.56 -7.05
N SER A 38 -7.71 1.55 -7.67
CA SER A 38 -6.53 2.21 -7.12
C SER A 38 -6.65 3.73 -7.19
N GLY A 39 -7.23 4.28 -8.26
CA GLY A 39 -7.59 5.69 -8.36
C GLY A 39 -8.55 6.11 -7.24
N LEU A 40 -9.62 5.34 -7.02
CA LEU A 40 -10.55 5.58 -5.92
C LEU A 40 -9.89 5.43 -4.54
N ALA A 41 -8.98 4.47 -4.37
CA ALA A 41 -8.27 4.26 -3.11
C ALA A 41 -7.37 5.45 -2.77
N VAL A 42 -6.66 5.98 -3.76
CA VAL A 42 -5.81 7.16 -3.57
C VAL A 42 -6.64 8.41 -3.38
N LEU A 43 -7.74 8.55 -4.11
CA LEU A 43 -8.69 9.63 -3.88
C LEU A 43 -9.24 9.58 -2.46
N ALA A 44 -9.58 8.40 -1.94
CA ALA A 44 -10.00 8.21 -0.55
C ALA A 44 -8.93 8.66 0.47
N ILE A 45 -7.65 8.46 0.17
CA ILE A 45 -6.54 8.92 1.00
C ILE A 45 -6.37 10.45 0.93
N LEU A 46 -6.50 11.03 -0.26
CA LEU A 46 -6.25 12.45 -0.49
C LEU A 46 -7.44 13.34 -0.11
N PHE A 47 -8.66 12.80 -0.13
CA PHE A 47 -9.89 13.55 0.06
C PHE A 47 -9.96 14.26 1.43
N PRO A 48 -9.63 13.62 2.57
CA PRO A 48 -9.63 14.31 3.86
C PRO A 48 -8.66 15.49 3.90
N THR A 49 -7.48 15.33 3.31
CA THR A 49 -6.47 16.41 3.22
C THR A 49 -6.98 17.53 2.34
N PHE A 50 -7.58 17.22 1.19
CA PHE A 50 -8.17 18.23 0.30
C PHE A 50 -9.32 18.98 0.98
N TYR A 51 -10.17 18.26 1.71
CA TYR A 51 -11.27 18.86 2.46
C TYR A 51 -10.76 19.84 3.53
N SER A 52 -9.72 19.46 4.28
CA SER A 52 -9.20 20.31 5.35
C SER A 52 -8.41 21.52 4.82
N THR A 53 -7.61 21.38 3.76
CA THR A 53 -6.82 22.50 3.22
C THR A 53 -7.63 23.48 2.38
N PHE A 54 -8.65 23.02 1.65
CA PHE A 54 -9.39 23.90 0.73
C PHE A 54 -10.78 24.26 1.24
N LEU A 55 -11.60 23.27 1.59
CA LEU A 55 -13.01 23.51 1.94
C LEU A 55 -13.15 24.09 3.34
N ALA A 56 -12.48 23.49 4.32
CA ALA A 56 -12.59 23.93 5.71
C ALA A 56 -11.98 25.33 5.89
N ALA A 57 -10.77 25.55 5.35
CA ALA A 57 -10.09 26.84 5.42
C ALA A 57 -10.84 27.97 4.71
N ALA A 58 -11.49 27.68 3.57
CA ALA A 58 -12.30 28.69 2.86
C ALA A 58 -13.60 29.05 3.59
N MET A 59 -14.19 28.12 4.35
CA MET A 59 -15.44 28.35 5.08
C MET A 59 -15.22 28.97 6.47
N SER A 60 -14.07 28.73 7.13
CA SER A 60 -13.84 29.21 8.49
C SER A 60 -13.31 30.64 8.57
N GLY A 61 -12.77 31.21 7.48
CA GLY A 61 -12.23 32.58 7.44
C GLY A 61 -10.98 32.83 8.30
N ASP A 62 -10.82 32.04 9.37
CA ASP A 62 -9.61 31.87 10.14
C ASP A 62 -8.89 30.61 9.68
N ASN A 63 -7.56 30.66 9.67
CA ASN A 63 -6.64 29.52 9.54
C ASN A 63 -6.71 28.59 10.79
N ALA A 64 -7.91 28.39 11.33
CA ALA A 64 -8.17 27.65 12.54
C ALA A 64 -8.32 26.17 12.20
N PHE A 65 -7.28 25.44 12.55
CA PHE A 65 -7.18 24.02 12.82
C PHE A 65 -8.28 23.50 13.78
N VAL A 66 -9.59 23.62 13.52
CA VAL A 66 -10.62 23.22 14.51
C VAL A 66 -11.94 22.76 13.88
N VAL A 67 -12.10 21.43 13.71
CA VAL A 67 -13.13 20.63 14.44
C VAL A 67 -12.55 19.21 14.65
N PRO A 68 -12.03 18.86 15.84
CA PRO A 68 -11.29 17.61 16.06
C PRO A 68 -12.11 16.34 15.80
N HIS A 69 -13.40 16.34 16.16
CA HIS A 69 -14.21 15.12 16.14
C HIS A 69 -14.84 14.82 14.77
N LEU A 70 -15.25 15.84 14.02
CA LEU A 70 -15.79 15.67 12.67
C LEU A 70 -14.69 15.16 11.71
N ASN A 71 -13.47 15.67 11.87
CA ASN A 71 -12.32 15.20 11.09
C ASN A 71 -12.04 13.71 11.35
N VAL A 72 -11.95 13.27 12.61
CA VAL A 72 -11.63 11.86 12.91
C VAL A 72 -12.66 10.90 12.33
N ALA A 73 -13.96 11.23 12.39
CA ALA A 73 -15.01 10.41 11.78
C ALA A 73 -14.85 10.31 10.25
N VAL A 74 -14.58 11.43 9.58
CA VAL A 74 -14.34 11.48 8.12
C VAL A 74 -13.10 10.66 7.76
N TYR A 75 -11.97 10.86 8.43
CA TYR A 75 -10.76 10.06 8.23
C TYR A 75 -11.02 8.57 8.48
N GLY A 76 -11.81 8.22 9.49
CA GLY A 76 -12.20 6.85 9.78
C GLY A 76 -13.00 6.21 8.66
N VAL A 77 -14.00 6.91 8.11
CA VAL A 77 -14.81 6.42 6.98
C VAL A 77 -13.96 6.21 5.73
N PHE A 78 -13.10 7.17 5.39
CA PHE A 78 -12.20 7.04 4.25
C PHE A 78 -11.15 5.94 4.44
N PHE A 79 -10.66 5.75 5.67
CA PHE A 79 -9.79 4.62 6.01
C PHE A 79 -10.48 3.27 5.84
N VAL A 80 -11.75 3.17 6.25
CA VAL A 80 -12.56 1.96 6.03
C VAL A 80 -12.74 1.68 4.55
N PHE A 81 -13.07 2.71 3.78
CA PHE A 81 -13.23 2.60 2.34
C PHE A 81 -11.93 2.21 1.62
N LEU A 82 -10.79 2.76 2.07
CA LEU A 82 -9.46 2.39 1.60
C LEU A 82 -9.15 0.91 1.86
N ALA A 83 -9.38 0.43 3.09
CA ALA A 83 -9.13 -0.97 3.45
C ALA A 83 -9.98 -1.93 2.60
N PHE A 84 -11.24 -1.55 2.34
CA PHE A 84 -12.13 -2.28 1.45
C PHE A 84 -11.59 -2.32 0.00
N LEU A 85 -11.20 -1.18 -0.56
CA LEU A 85 -10.66 -1.11 -1.93
C LEU A 85 -9.34 -1.88 -2.07
N LEU A 86 -8.48 -1.84 -1.06
CA LEU A 86 -7.25 -2.63 -1.02
C LEU A 86 -7.55 -4.14 -1.04
N GLY A 87 -8.61 -4.58 -0.36
CA GLY A 87 -9.13 -5.94 -0.43
C GLY A 87 -9.59 -6.34 -1.83
N VAL A 88 -10.31 -5.44 -2.52
CA VAL A 88 -10.75 -5.70 -3.91
C VAL A 88 -9.55 -5.79 -4.86
N ILE A 89 -8.57 -4.89 -4.74
CA ILE A 89 -7.36 -4.88 -5.59
C ILE A 89 -6.53 -6.15 -5.38
N THR A 90 -6.31 -6.54 -4.12
CA THR A 90 -5.55 -7.77 -3.78
C THR A 90 -6.21 -9.02 -4.34
N LEU A 91 -7.52 -9.21 -4.12
CA LEU A 91 -8.27 -10.37 -4.65
C LEU A 91 -8.26 -10.41 -6.18
N ARG A 92 -8.40 -9.25 -6.83
CA ARG A 92 -8.39 -9.15 -8.29
C ARG A 92 -7.03 -9.49 -8.88
N LEU A 93 -5.95 -8.95 -8.31
CA LEU A 93 -4.59 -9.29 -8.75
C LEU A 93 -4.29 -10.77 -8.51
N GLN A 94 -4.78 -11.34 -7.40
CA GLN A 94 -4.63 -12.76 -7.14
C GLN A 94 -5.39 -13.64 -8.15
N ALA A 95 -6.63 -13.29 -8.49
CA ALA A 95 -7.40 -14.00 -9.51
C ALA A 95 -6.68 -13.97 -10.86
N ILE A 96 -6.14 -12.81 -11.24
CA ILE A 96 -5.33 -12.65 -12.47
C ILE A 96 -4.06 -13.49 -12.40
N ALA A 97 -3.37 -13.51 -11.27
CA ALA A 97 -2.15 -14.28 -11.08
C ALA A 97 -2.38 -15.80 -11.21
N ARG A 98 -3.53 -16.29 -10.75
CA ARG A 98 -3.93 -17.70 -10.84
C ARG A 98 -4.56 -18.09 -12.18
N GLY A 99 -4.78 -17.13 -13.08
CA GLY A 99 -5.48 -17.36 -14.35
C GLY A 99 -6.99 -17.57 -14.20
N ASP A 100 -7.56 -17.27 -13.03
CA ASP A 100 -8.99 -17.35 -12.78
C ASP A 100 -9.75 -16.20 -13.46
N ARG A 101 -11.01 -16.43 -13.83
CA ARG A 101 -11.87 -15.37 -14.37
C ARG A 101 -12.25 -14.39 -13.24
N PRO A 102 -11.80 -13.12 -13.28
CA PRO A 102 -12.14 -12.15 -12.26
C PRO A 102 -13.65 -11.90 -12.28
N SER A 103 -14.30 -11.95 -11.12
CA SER A 103 -15.74 -11.75 -11.00
C SER A 103 -16.01 -10.69 -9.95
N PHE A 104 -16.37 -9.50 -10.44
CA PHE A 104 -16.57 -8.31 -9.61
C PHE A 104 -17.51 -8.55 -8.43
N ARG A 105 -18.63 -9.26 -8.65
CA ARG A 105 -19.61 -9.57 -7.61
C ARG A 105 -19.05 -10.43 -6.48
N ARG A 106 -18.23 -11.45 -6.81
CA ARG A 106 -17.63 -12.31 -5.80
C ARG A 106 -16.54 -11.56 -5.03
N GLU A 107 -15.71 -10.79 -5.73
CA GLU A 107 -14.63 -9.98 -5.13
C GLU A 107 -15.20 -8.99 -4.11
N VAL A 108 -16.20 -8.19 -4.52
CA VAL A 108 -16.89 -7.23 -3.66
C VAL A 108 -17.61 -7.93 -2.52
N GLY A 109 -18.33 -9.03 -2.79
CA GLY A 109 -19.03 -9.78 -1.75
C GLY A 109 -18.08 -10.34 -0.69
N THR A 110 -16.95 -10.89 -1.12
CA THR A 110 -15.92 -11.38 -0.19
C THR A 110 -15.24 -10.26 0.58
N ALA A 111 -14.97 -9.12 -0.06
CA ALA A 111 -14.40 -7.95 0.61
C ALA A 111 -15.38 -7.37 1.63
N PHE A 112 -16.66 -7.31 1.28
CA PHE A 112 -17.73 -6.80 2.14
C PHE A 112 -18.08 -7.74 3.29
N LEU A 113 -17.87 -9.05 3.18
CA LEU A 113 -18.05 -9.95 4.33
C LEU A 113 -16.87 -9.87 5.31
N ARG A 114 -15.73 -9.37 4.85
CA ARG A 114 -14.42 -9.48 5.52
C ARG A 114 -13.81 -8.13 5.92
N TRP A 115 -14.45 -7.03 5.58
CA TRP A 115 -13.96 -5.69 5.89
C TRP A 115 -13.62 -5.45 7.37
N PRO A 116 -14.38 -5.89 8.41
CA PRO A 116 -14.04 -5.52 9.78
C PRO A 116 -12.73 -6.15 10.24
N LEU A 117 -12.44 -7.37 9.77
CA LEU A 117 -11.17 -8.05 10.04
C LEU A 117 -10.03 -7.49 9.18
N ALA A 118 -10.34 -7.05 7.96
CA ALA A 118 -9.38 -6.33 7.12
C ALA A 118 -8.95 -5.01 7.76
N LEU A 119 -9.84 -4.28 8.44
CA LEU A 119 -9.49 -3.06 9.15
C LEU A 119 -8.39 -3.28 10.19
N VAL A 120 -8.45 -4.39 10.94
CA VAL A 120 -7.43 -4.72 11.95
C VAL A 120 -6.07 -4.98 11.29
N ALA A 121 -6.07 -5.69 10.16
CA ALA A 121 -4.84 -5.94 9.40
C ALA A 121 -4.27 -4.65 8.78
N THR A 122 -5.13 -3.83 8.18
CA THR A 122 -4.75 -2.57 7.54
C THR A 122 -4.33 -1.52 8.57
N SER A 123 -4.97 -1.47 9.75
CA SER A 123 -4.58 -0.56 10.84
C SER A 123 -3.23 -0.93 11.42
N GLY A 124 -2.91 -2.23 11.53
CA GLY A 124 -1.56 -2.66 11.88
C GLY A 124 -0.52 -2.23 10.83
N ALA A 125 -0.81 -2.48 9.55
CA ALA A 125 0.11 -2.20 8.45
C ALA A 125 0.37 -0.69 8.23
N ILE A 126 -0.65 0.15 8.41
CA ILE A 126 -0.57 1.61 8.17
C ILE A 126 -0.32 2.39 9.47
N GLY A 127 -0.85 1.92 10.60
CA GLY A 127 -0.77 2.63 11.88
C GLY A 127 0.65 2.71 12.43
N LEU A 128 1.46 1.66 12.26
CA LEU A 128 2.86 1.66 12.71
C LEU A 128 3.75 2.70 11.98
N PRO A 129 3.76 2.76 10.64
CA PRO A 129 4.52 3.78 9.92
C PRO A 129 3.95 5.19 10.14
N ALA A 130 2.63 5.34 10.30
CA ALA A 130 2.02 6.62 10.66
C ALA A 130 2.47 7.10 12.05
N LEU A 131 2.59 6.19 13.02
CA LEU A 131 3.09 6.50 14.36
C LEU A 131 4.57 6.91 14.33
N LEU A 132 5.41 6.26 13.51
CA LEU A 132 6.79 6.70 13.33
C LEU A 132 6.88 8.07 12.65
N ALA A 133 6.03 8.36 11.67
CA ALA A 133 5.96 9.68 11.06
C ALA A 133 5.54 10.75 12.09
N LEU A 134 4.56 10.45 12.95
CA LEU A 134 4.15 11.33 14.05
C LEU A 134 5.31 11.60 15.01
N VAL A 135 6.03 10.56 15.44
CA VAL A 135 7.20 10.70 16.31
C VAL A 135 8.31 11.54 15.64
N ALA A 136 8.50 11.39 14.33
CA ALA A 136 9.48 12.18 13.56
C ALA A 136 9.13 13.68 13.46
N THR A 137 7.85 14.05 13.64
CA THR A 137 7.42 15.47 13.71
C THR A 137 7.66 16.11 15.08
N LEU A 138 7.89 15.31 16.14
CA LEU A 138 8.23 15.84 17.44
C LEU A 138 9.63 16.46 17.38
N ASP A 139 9.77 17.66 17.92
CA ASP A 139 10.95 18.51 17.76
C ASP A 139 12.11 18.05 18.68
N PHE A 140 12.60 16.85 18.43
CA PHE A 140 13.88 16.41 18.96
C PHE A 140 14.96 17.03 18.07
N GLY A 141 15.88 17.81 18.64
CA GLY A 141 17.01 18.44 17.92
C GLY A 141 17.90 17.47 17.13
N SER A 142 17.61 16.16 17.17
CA SER A 142 18.19 15.09 16.38
C SER A 142 17.13 14.26 15.63
N ARG A 143 16.18 14.91 14.93
CA ARG A 143 15.14 14.24 14.09
C ARG A 143 15.69 13.11 13.23
N PHE A 144 16.90 13.29 12.69
CA PHE A 144 17.61 12.27 11.92
C PHE A 144 17.99 11.02 12.73
N VAL A 145 18.49 11.21 13.96
CA VAL A 145 18.89 10.10 14.85
C VAL A 145 17.68 9.33 15.34
N VAL A 146 16.59 10.02 15.70
CA VAL A 146 15.33 9.36 16.10
C VAL A 146 14.79 8.52 14.94
N VAL A 147 14.71 9.08 13.73
CA VAL A 147 14.27 8.32 12.56
C VAL A 147 15.19 7.12 12.31
N LEU A 148 16.51 7.28 12.35
CA LEU A 148 17.45 6.19 12.11
C LEU A 148 17.34 5.07 13.15
N VAL A 149 17.29 5.42 14.43
CA VAL A 149 17.24 4.48 15.55
C VAL A 149 15.90 3.74 15.59
N PHE A 150 14.80 4.42 15.32
CA PHE A 150 13.46 3.82 15.32
C PHE A 150 13.05 3.22 13.97
N ALA A 151 13.73 3.54 12.87
CA ALA A 151 13.41 3.00 11.55
C ALA A 151 13.48 1.47 11.54
N VAL A 152 14.59 0.88 11.99
CA VAL A 152 14.75 -0.59 11.98
C VAL A 152 13.68 -1.31 12.83
N PRO A 153 13.45 -0.95 14.11
CA PRO A 153 12.47 -1.64 14.94
C PRO A 153 11.00 -1.38 14.54
N VAL A 154 10.69 -0.34 13.77
CA VAL A 154 9.34 -0.08 13.24
C VAL A 154 9.14 -0.70 11.86
N LEU A 155 10.12 -0.58 10.95
CA LEU A 155 10.03 -1.11 9.59
C LEU A 155 9.94 -2.64 9.60
N TRP A 156 10.60 -3.30 10.55
CA TRP A 156 10.51 -4.74 10.70
C TRP A 156 9.08 -5.25 10.96
N PRO A 157 8.38 -4.88 12.06
CA PRO A 157 7.00 -5.28 12.28
C PRO A 157 6.05 -4.76 11.20
N THR A 158 6.31 -3.58 10.63
CA THR A 158 5.54 -3.06 9.49
C THR A 158 5.60 -4.02 8.30
N SER A 159 6.79 -4.52 7.94
CA SER A 159 6.95 -5.51 6.86
C SER A 159 6.18 -6.80 7.13
N LEU A 160 6.10 -7.24 8.39
CA LEU A 160 5.32 -8.43 8.80
C LEU A 160 3.83 -8.21 8.65
N LEU A 161 3.34 -7.07 9.11
CA LEU A 161 1.92 -6.70 9.05
C LEU A 161 1.48 -6.47 7.60
N ILE A 162 2.35 -5.88 6.80
CA ILE A 162 2.16 -5.71 5.37
C ILE A 162 2.03 -7.08 4.66
N LEU A 163 2.80 -8.09 5.06
CA LEU A 163 2.69 -9.45 4.49
C LEU A 163 1.48 -10.25 5.04
N ALA A 164 0.93 -9.85 6.18
CA ALA A 164 -0.29 -10.44 6.70
C ALA A 164 -1.52 -10.13 5.81
N LEU A 165 -1.50 -9.02 5.07
CA LEU A 165 -2.56 -8.64 4.12
C LEU A 165 -2.76 -9.70 3.01
N PRO A 166 -1.75 -10.06 2.20
CA PRO A 166 -1.91 -11.14 1.22
C PRO A 166 -2.21 -12.49 1.91
N ALA A 167 -1.65 -12.78 3.08
CA ALA A 167 -2.01 -14.02 3.80
C ALA A 167 -3.51 -14.10 4.16
N TYR A 168 -4.07 -12.98 4.59
CA TYR A 168 -5.48 -12.84 4.94
C TYR A 168 -6.40 -13.02 3.72
N TRP A 169 -6.11 -12.29 2.64
CA TRP A 169 -6.93 -12.31 1.44
C TRP A 169 -6.75 -13.60 0.62
N CYS A 170 -5.50 -14.05 0.46
CA CYS A 170 -5.16 -15.16 -0.43
C CYS A 170 -5.49 -16.55 0.14
N ASP A 171 -5.18 -16.77 1.41
CA ASP A 171 -5.36 -18.07 2.09
C ASP A 171 -6.63 -18.12 2.95
N ARG A 172 -7.45 -17.06 2.90
CA ARG A 172 -8.72 -16.92 3.59
C ARG A 172 -8.66 -17.12 5.11
N LEU A 173 -7.51 -16.87 5.72
CA LEU A 173 -7.28 -17.02 7.16
C LEU A 173 -7.93 -15.90 7.98
N GLY A 174 -8.22 -16.14 9.26
CA GLY A 174 -8.58 -15.07 10.20
C GLY A 174 -7.42 -14.08 10.41
N PRO A 175 -7.65 -12.86 10.92
CA PRO A 175 -6.62 -11.82 10.99
C PRO A 175 -5.44 -12.24 11.88
N PHE A 176 -5.72 -12.80 13.06
CA PHE A 176 -4.68 -13.29 13.96
C PHE A 176 -3.92 -14.49 13.37
N ALA A 177 -4.63 -15.41 12.70
CA ALA A 177 -3.99 -16.55 12.04
C ALA A 177 -3.11 -16.09 10.87
N ALA A 178 -3.52 -15.06 10.14
CA ALA A 178 -2.74 -14.45 9.07
C ALA A 178 -1.48 -13.76 9.62
N ILE A 179 -1.58 -13.04 10.74
CA ILE A 179 -0.43 -12.43 11.42
C ILE A 179 0.53 -13.50 11.93
N VAL A 180 0.04 -14.51 12.65
CA VAL A 180 0.87 -15.62 13.16
C VAL A 180 1.56 -16.34 11.99
N ARG A 181 0.82 -16.57 10.90
CA ARG A 181 1.39 -17.16 9.69
C ARG A 181 2.46 -16.28 9.06
N ALA A 182 2.20 -14.98 8.87
CA ALA A 182 3.18 -14.02 8.34
C ALA A 182 4.44 -13.94 9.22
N VAL A 183 4.28 -13.93 10.55
CA VAL A 183 5.39 -13.98 11.50
C VAL A 183 6.16 -15.28 11.36
N SER A 184 5.48 -16.44 11.32
CA SER A 184 6.13 -17.75 11.18
C SER A 184 6.94 -17.88 9.88
N LEU A 185 6.40 -17.36 8.77
CA LEU A 185 7.06 -17.35 7.45
C LEU A 185 8.26 -16.39 7.41
N SER A 186 8.20 -15.27 8.13
CA SER A 186 9.19 -14.20 8.05
C SER A 186 10.30 -14.27 9.11
N ARG A 187 10.06 -14.92 10.27
CA ARG A 187 10.95 -14.91 11.46
C ARG A 187 12.41 -15.25 11.18
N ARG A 188 12.74 -15.98 10.10
CA ARG A 188 14.12 -16.36 9.74
C ARG A 188 14.70 -15.63 8.53
N ARG A 189 13.92 -14.85 7.76
CA ARG A 189 14.40 -14.26 6.48
C ARG A 189 13.76 -12.92 6.07
N SER A 190 13.09 -12.27 7.00
CA SER A 190 12.59 -10.89 6.98
C SER A 190 13.52 -9.85 6.33
N TRP A 191 14.85 -9.96 6.45
CA TRP A 191 15.80 -9.03 5.81
C TRP A 191 15.65 -8.95 4.29
N ARG A 192 15.39 -10.09 3.62
CA ARG A 192 15.20 -10.10 2.16
C ARG A 192 13.86 -9.51 1.74
N MET A 193 12.82 -9.76 2.53
CA MET A 193 11.50 -9.16 2.34
C MET A 193 11.56 -7.65 2.56
N LEU A 194 12.23 -7.21 3.62
CA LEU A 194 12.49 -5.81 3.88
C LEU A 194 13.22 -5.16 2.72
N GLY A 195 14.23 -5.83 2.15
CA GLY A 195 14.93 -5.35 0.95
C GLY A 195 14.01 -5.19 -0.27
N ALA A 196 13.11 -6.14 -0.53
CA ALA A 196 12.15 -6.04 -1.65
C ALA A 196 11.11 -4.92 -1.42
N LEU A 197 10.58 -4.79 -0.20
CA LEU A 197 9.64 -3.73 0.16
C LEU A 197 10.31 -2.36 0.12
N LEU A 198 11.54 -2.26 0.62
CA LEU A 198 12.32 -1.03 0.60
C LEU A 198 12.65 -0.64 -0.83
N ALA A 199 13.09 -1.57 -1.68
CA ALA A 199 13.32 -1.30 -3.11
C ALA A 199 12.04 -0.81 -3.82
N THR A 200 10.90 -1.45 -3.55
CA THR A 200 9.60 -1.04 -4.10
C THR A 200 9.19 0.35 -3.62
N THR A 201 9.39 0.62 -2.33
CA THR A 201 9.08 1.92 -1.72
C THR A 201 9.99 3.01 -2.27
N CYS A 202 11.29 2.73 -2.42
CA CYS A 202 12.26 3.64 -3.05
C CYS A 202 11.92 3.92 -4.51
N MET A 203 11.46 2.91 -5.27
CA MET A 203 11.04 3.10 -6.64
C MET A 203 9.82 4.01 -6.73
N VAL A 204 8.80 3.77 -5.89
CA VAL A 204 7.59 4.62 -5.84
C VAL A 204 7.92 6.02 -5.33
N SER A 205 8.76 6.16 -4.31
CA SER A 205 9.13 7.46 -3.75
C SER A 205 9.93 8.31 -4.74
N ALA A 206 10.76 7.70 -5.59
CA ALA A 206 11.47 8.42 -6.65
C ALA A 206 10.49 9.14 -7.60
N PHE A 207 9.35 8.52 -7.95
CA PHE A 207 8.31 9.17 -8.75
C PHE A 207 7.63 10.31 -8.00
N TYR A 208 7.35 10.15 -6.70
CA TYR A 208 6.80 11.24 -5.87
C TYR A 208 7.77 12.43 -5.76
N VAL A 209 9.07 12.17 -5.58
CA VAL A 209 10.10 13.21 -5.56
C VAL A 209 10.18 13.93 -6.91
N LEU A 210 10.19 13.17 -8.01
CA LEU A 210 10.17 13.77 -9.36
C LEU A 210 8.92 14.65 -9.56
N SER A 211 7.76 14.17 -9.13
CA SER A 211 6.51 14.95 -9.16
C SER A 211 6.60 16.23 -8.33
N ALA A 212 7.17 16.17 -7.13
CA ALA A 212 7.37 17.34 -6.29
C ALA A 212 8.33 18.36 -6.95
N ILE A 213 9.41 17.89 -7.59
CA ILE A 213 10.33 18.73 -8.37
C ILE A 213 9.60 19.40 -9.53
N VAL A 214 8.81 18.64 -10.30
CA VAL A 214 8.03 19.19 -11.43
C VAL A 214 7.04 20.24 -10.95
N ALA A 215 6.31 19.98 -9.85
CA ALA A 215 5.39 20.94 -9.26
C ALA A 215 6.12 22.21 -8.78
N ALA A 216 7.31 22.07 -8.17
CA ALA A 216 8.13 23.19 -7.74
C ALA A 216 8.66 24.01 -8.92
N LEU A 217 9.12 23.37 -9.99
CA LEU A 217 9.58 24.07 -11.20
C LEU A 217 8.44 24.83 -11.89
N LEU A 218 7.26 24.21 -11.99
CA LEU A 218 6.06 24.87 -12.51
C LEU A 218 5.66 26.08 -11.65
N SER A 219 5.80 25.98 -10.32
CA SER A 219 5.50 27.11 -9.42
C SER A 219 6.40 28.32 -9.67
N GLN A 220 7.67 28.09 -10.01
CA GLN A 220 8.63 29.14 -10.31
C GLN A 220 8.38 29.76 -11.70
N LEU A 221 8.00 28.92 -12.67
CA LEU A 221 7.83 29.34 -14.07
C LEU A 221 6.55 30.16 -14.30
N ILE A 222 5.48 29.84 -13.56
CA ILE A 222 4.16 30.46 -13.77
C ILE A 222 4.07 31.84 -13.07
N GLY A 223 5.02 32.21 -12.20
CA GLY A 223 5.14 33.56 -11.64
C GLY A 223 3.92 33.98 -10.82
N ALA A 224 3.98 33.83 -9.50
CA ALA A 224 2.83 34.06 -8.60
C ALA A 224 1.58 33.26 -9.00
N ALA A 225 1.75 32.03 -9.49
CA ALA A 225 0.62 31.11 -9.63
C ALA A 225 -0.14 31.03 -8.31
N ASP A 226 -1.46 31.17 -8.37
CA ASP A 226 -2.32 30.92 -7.23
C ASP A 226 -1.88 29.61 -6.56
N LEU A 227 -1.66 29.64 -5.25
CA LEU A 227 -1.35 28.46 -4.42
C LEU A 227 -2.30 27.29 -4.74
N PHE A 228 -3.53 27.62 -5.14
CA PHE A 228 -4.53 26.71 -5.65
C PHE A 228 -4.08 25.89 -6.86
N LEU A 229 -3.52 26.51 -7.91
CA LEU A 229 -3.08 25.82 -9.12
C LEU A 229 -1.92 24.86 -8.81
N ILE A 230 -0.95 25.30 -8.02
CA ILE A 230 0.21 24.48 -7.62
C ILE A 230 -0.26 23.26 -6.83
N ALA A 231 -1.13 23.47 -5.84
CA ALA A 231 -1.64 22.40 -5.01
C ALA A 231 -2.56 21.44 -5.79
N ALA A 232 -3.35 21.93 -6.75
CA ALA A 232 -4.13 21.10 -7.65
C ALA A 232 -3.25 20.22 -8.53
N VAL A 233 -2.22 20.80 -9.18
CA VAL A 233 -1.27 20.04 -10.02
C VAL A 233 -0.52 18.99 -9.20
N SER A 234 -0.01 19.36 -8.02
CA SER A 234 0.67 18.43 -7.11
C SER A 234 -0.25 17.27 -6.67
N SER A 235 -1.52 17.58 -6.36
CA SER A 235 -2.51 16.58 -5.97
C SER A 235 -2.86 15.64 -7.13
N MET A 236 -2.99 16.17 -8.35
CA MET A 236 -3.24 15.37 -9.55
C MET A 236 -2.06 14.45 -9.87
N LEU A 237 -0.83 14.94 -9.81
CA LEU A 237 0.35 14.10 -10.03
C LEU A 237 0.47 13.01 -8.95
N SER A 238 0.21 13.37 -7.69
CA SER A 238 0.18 12.41 -6.58
C SER A 238 -0.93 11.37 -6.76
N LEU A 239 -2.09 11.76 -7.27
CA LEU A 239 -3.18 10.84 -7.61
C LEU A 239 -2.75 9.85 -8.68
N VAL A 240 -2.12 10.31 -9.77
CA VAL A 240 -1.64 9.45 -10.85
C VAL A 240 -0.57 8.48 -10.36
N ILE A 241 0.43 8.98 -9.64
CA ILE A 241 1.52 8.15 -9.11
C ILE A 241 0.99 7.14 -8.10
N GLY A 242 0.09 7.55 -7.20
CA GLY A 242 -0.56 6.65 -6.26
C GLY A 242 -1.38 5.58 -6.98
N ALA A 243 -2.18 5.97 -7.98
CA ALA A 243 -3.06 5.05 -8.68
C ALA A 243 -2.29 3.94 -9.42
N LEU A 244 -1.07 4.25 -9.88
CA LEU A 244 -0.15 3.27 -10.47
C LEU A 244 0.67 2.53 -9.40
N GLY A 245 1.09 3.22 -8.35
CA GLY A 245 1.95 2.68 -7.29
C GLY A 245 1.24 1.65 -6.42
N VAL A 246 -0.02 1.88 -6.05
CA VAL A 246 -0.80 0.95 -5.21
C VAL A 246 -0.87 -0.46 -5.81
N PRO A 247 -1.34 -0.68 -7.05
CA PRO A 247 -1.40 -2.03 -7.62
C PRO A 247 0.00 -2.63 -7.82
N PHE A 248 1.03 -1.82 -8.05
CA PHE A 248 2.41 -2.31 -8.13
C PHE A 248 2.90 -2.84 -6.77
N ILE A 249 2.71 -2.07 -5.69
CA ILE A 249 3.03 -2.49 -4.33
C ILE A 249 2.28 -3.78 -3.99
N VAL A 250 0.97 -3.84 -4.27
CA VAL A 250 0.16 -5.03 -4.01
C VAL A 250 0.66 -6.25 -4.80
N ALA A 251 1.06 -6.08 -6.07
CA ALA A 251 1.61 -7.16 -6.87
C ALA A 251 2.92 -7.70 -6.25
N VAL A 252 3.82 -6.81 -5.80
CA VAL A 252 5.05 -7.22 -5.08
C VAL A 252 4.70 -8.00 -3.82
N LEU A 253 3.69 -7.56 -3.05
CA LEU A 253 3.26 -8.26 -1.84
C LEU A 253 2.75 -9.66 -2.10
N ILE A 254 1.94 -9.84 -3.15
CA ILE A 254 1.41 -11.15 -3.53
C ILE A 254 2.56 -12.09 -3.92
N VAL A 255 3.48 -11.62 -4.78
CA VAL A 255 4.62 -12.44 -5.23
C VAL A 255 5.57 -12.77 -4.08
N ALA A 256 5.89 -11.79 -3.23
CA ALA A 256 6.75 -12.01 -2.06
C ALA A 256 6.11 -13.00 -1.06
N TYR A 257 4.79 -12.94 -0.89
CA TYR A 257 4.07 -13.89 -0.04
C TYR A 257 4.15 -15.32 -0.59
N GLU A 258 3.88 -15.51 -1.88
CA GLU A 258 3.90 -16.83 -2.52
C GLU A 258 5.33 -17.43 -2.57
N ASP A 259 6.36 -16.60 -2.77
CA ASP A 259 7.76 -17.04 -2.68
C ASP A 259 8.09 -17.59 -1.28
N LEU A 260 7.65 -16.89 -0.23
CA LEU A 260 7.89 -17.32 1.15
C LEU A 260 7.12 -18.58 1.51
N LYS A 261 5.88 -18.70 1.03
CA LYS A 261 5.07 -19.90 1.20
C LYS A 261 5.75 -21.11 0.55
N ARG A 262 6.20 -20.98 -0.70
CA ARG A 262 6.86 -22.08 -1.43
C ARG A 262 8.12 -22.59 -0.72
N ARG A 263 8.96 -21.67 -0.22
CA ARG A 263 10.15 -22.04 0.57
C ARG A 263 9.84 -22.71 1.89
N ALA A 264 8.70 -22.38 2.50
CA ALA A 264 8.26 -23.04 3.73
C ALA A 264 7.80 -24.47 3.45
N ASP A 265 7.13 -24.69 2.31
CA ASP A 265 6.69 -26.01 1.87
C ASP A 265 7.87 -26.91 1.48
N GLU A 266 8.85 -26.42 0.72
CA GLU A 266 10.09 -27.17 0.38
C GLU A 266 10.83 -27.68 1.62
N ARG A 267 10.84 -26.92 2.72
CA ARG A 267 11.47 -27.36 3.97
C ARG A 267 10.71 -28.49 4.64
N ARG A 268 9.38 -28.49 4.54
CA ARG A 268 8.56 -29.56 5.10
C ARG A 268 8.79 -30.86 4.31
N GLU A 269 8.94 -30.76 2.99
CA GLU A 269 9.27 -31.91 2.13
C GLU A 269 10.67 -32.47 2.43
N VAL A 270 11.67 -31.64 2.73
CA VAL A 270 13.02 -32.11 3.09
C VAL A 270 13.09 -32.73 4.50
N GLN A 271 12.14 -32.40 5.38
CA GLN A 271 12.09 -32.90 6.76
C GLN A 271 11.21 -34.14 6.94
N ALA A 272 10.41 -34.50 5.94
CA ALA A 272 9.54 -35.67 5.92
C ALA A 272 10.26 -36.87 5.30
#